data_AF-A0A8B6FH23-F1
#
_entry.id   AF-A0A8B6FH23-F1
#
_cell.length_a   1.000
_cell.length_b   1.000
_cell.length_c   1.000
_cell.angle_alpha   90.00
_cell.angle_beta   90.00
_cell.angle_gamma   90.00
#
_symmetry.space_group_name_H-M   'P 1'
#
loop_
_entity.id
_entity.type
_entity.pdbx_description
1 polymer ?
#
loop_
_entity_poly.entity_id
_entity_poly.type
_entity_poly.pdbx_seq_one_letter_code
_entity_poly.pdbx_strand_id
1 'polypeptide(L)'
;MNTKAVAIINLLVLIVPNLAEVSWVVNNTKEFKNGDTMELICTVTGECCTLSRTWNGGPSFSILMNDGVASDNTKYSEIVHSNSFSLLIHNMDKSDFLYDYRCSYGFNVSTRSILSPPVNAHLETKVQGLSIGVRSPVRLDRHKKPKSGNEYVTNLPLQMALFFNIFYAPFWLTATLVTFEVKFSYLSTLYLILLIAIYVVFTIMEVVRLYVGFVGNLAERVPELAGSWLLTVLIQLPLILLLLFNTQPLLLPFERAVHIVEALFIVFEAICGYFAIRTMVNYQVTKFHLKQFTDLENITDDEYWQDRYDYS
;
A
#
# COMPACT_ATOMS: atom_id res chain seq x y z
N MET A 1 -19.35 -14.86 -31.13
CA MET A 1 -18.81 -15.07 -29.77
C MET A 1 -19.51 -16.27 -29.16
N ASN A 2 -18.74 -17.27 -28.74
CA ASN A 2 -19.30 -18.47 -28.13
C ASN A 2 -19.77 -18.14 -26.71
N THR A 3 -20.99 -18.48 -26.32
CA THR A 3 -21.61 -18.05 -25.05
C THR A 3 -20.82 -18.47 -23.81
N LYS A 4 -19.99 -19.52 -23.93
CA LYS A 4 -19.10 -20.03 -22.88
C LYS A 4 -17.84 -19.18 -22.68
N ALA A 5 -17.29 -18.62 -23.76
CA ALA A 5 -16.16 -17.69 -23.73
C ALA A 5 -16.52 -16.39 -23.01
N VAL A 6 -17.71 -15.85 -23.33
CA VAL A 6 -18.25 -14.64 -22.67
C VAL A 6 -18.44 -14.85 -21.17
N ALA A 7 -18.87 -16.03 -20.75
CA ALA A 7 -19.05 -16.34 -19.32
C ALA A 7 -17.71 -16.39 -18.56
N ILE A 8 -16.65 -16.93 -19.16
CA ILE A 8 -15.31 -17.01 -18.54
C ILE A 8 -14.65 -15.62 -18.53
N ILE A 9 -14.77 -14.86 -19.61
CA ILE A 9 -14.29 -13.47 -19.69
C ILE A 9 -15.01 -12.61 -18.66
N ASN A 10 -16.34 -12.72 -18.52
CA ASN A 10 -17.09 -11.99 -17.50
C ASN A 10 -16.70 -12.40 -16.07
N LEU A 11 -16.35 -13.68 -15.83
CA LEU A 11 -15.88 -14.14 -14.52
C LEU A 11 -14.50 -13.57 -14.17
N LEU A 12 -13.63 -13.37 -15.16
CA LEU A 12 -12.29 -12.82 -14.98
C LEU A 12 -12.26 -11.28 -14.93
N VAL A 13 -13.18 -10.60 -15.63
CA VAL A 13 -13.35 -9.13 -15.58
C VAL A 13 -13.86 -8.66 -14.21
N LEU A 14 -14.57 -9.50 -13.45
CA LEU A 14 -15.00 -9.20 -12.08
C LEU A 14 -13.83 -9.07 -11.07
N ILE A 15 -12.60 -9.39 -11.47
CA ILE A 15 -11.40 -9.33 -10.62
C ILE A 15 -10.68 -7.97 -10.75
N VAL A 16 -11.07 -7.10 -11.70
CA VAL A 16 -10.52 -5.75 -11.80
C VAL A 16 -11.29 -4.84 -10.82
N PRO A 17 -10.67 -4.36 -9.72
CA PRO A 17 -11.35 -3.40 -8.85
C PRO A 17 -11.61 -2.12 -9.63
N ASN A 18 -12.87 -1.68 -9.61
CA ASN A 18 -13.29 -0.38 -10.17
C ASN A 18 -12.44 0.72 -9.52
N LEU A 19 -11.63 1.41 -10.33
CA LEU A 19 -10.75 2.51 -9.92
C LEU A 19 -11.59 3.76 -9.61
N ALA A 20 -12.33 3.74 -8.51
CA ALA A 20 -12.93 4.95 -7.95
C ALA A 20 -11.84 5.70 -7.16
N GLU A 21 -11.44 6.86 -7.64
CA GLU A 21 -10.53 7.75 -6.93
C GLU A 21 -11.28 8.46 -5.81
N VAL A 22 -10.66 8.48 -4.63
CA VAL A 22 -11.20 9.14 -3.44
C VAL A 22 -10.27 10.29 -3.07
N SER A 23 -10.82 11.49 -2.95
CA SER A 23 -10.08 12.68 -2.52
C SER A 23 -10.96 13.49 -1.58
N TRP A 24 -10.38 14.22 -0.63
CA TRP A 24 -11.17 15.01 0.30
C TRP A 24 -10.63 16.42 0.52
N VAL A 25 -11.55 17.35 0.77
CA VAL A 25 -11.30 18.78 0.95
C VAL A 25 -11.98 19.31 2.21
N VAL A 26 -11.42 20.38 2.78
CA VAL A 26 -12.03 21.11 3.89
C VAL A 26 -12.96 22.17 3.31
N ASN A 27 -14.24 22.20 3.72
CA ASN A 27 -15.22 23.14 3.16
C ASN A 27 -15.06 24.59 3.68
N ASN A 28 -14.26 24.82 4.74
CA ASN A 28 -14.06 26.15 5.33
C ASN A 28 -12.59 26.40 5.72
N THR A 29 -11.95 27.37 5.07
CA THR A 29 -10.58 27.85 5.38
C THR A 29 -10.57 29.18 6.15
N LYS A 30 -11.72 29.65 6.65
CA LYS A 30 -11.78 30.88 7.47
C LYS A 30 -11.15 30.66 8.85
N GLU A 31 -10.64 31.74 9.45
CA GLU A 31 -10.08 31.74 10.82
C GLU A 31 -11.05 31.06 11.79
N PHE A 32 -10.66 29.86 12.23
CA PHE A 32 -11.45 28.99 13.08
C PHE A 32 -11.49 29.51 14.53
N LYS A 33 -12.67 29.54 15.16
CA LYS A 33 -12.83 29.86 16.59
C LYS A 33 -13.13 28.60 17.39
N ASN A 34 -12.61 28.54 18.61
CA ASN A 34 -12.78 27.40 19.49
C ASN A 34 -14.28 27.10 19.73
N GLY A 35 -14.70 25.86 19.49
CA GLY A 35 -16.10 25.44 19.61
C GLY A 35 -16.91 25.46 18.30
N ASP A 36 -16.34 25.94 17.18
CA ASP A 36 -17.00 25.88 15.87
C ASP A 36 -17.09 24.43 15.34
N THR A 37 -18.03 24.19 14.42
CA THR A 37 -18.16 22.90 13.71
C THR A 37 -17.38 22.95 12.40
N MET A 38 -16.58 21.92 12.14
CA MET A 38 -15.79 21.78 10.92
C MET A 38 -16.34 20.68 10.02
N GLU A 39 -16.34 20.88 8.70
CA GLU A 39 -16.77 19.89 7.72
C GLU A 39 -15.59 19.43 6.85
N LEU A 40 -15.35 18.12 6.83
CA LEU A 40 -14.41 17.43 5.96
C LEU A 40 -15.21 16.69 4.87
N ILE A 41 -15.03 17.05 3.60
CA ILE A 41 -15.81 16.48 2.48
C ILE A 41 -14.97 15.46 1.74
N CYS A 42 -15.36 14.19 1.75
CA CYS A 42 -14.75 13.14 0.94
C CYS A 42 -15.52 12.94 -0.37
N THR A 43 -14.90 13.32 -1.48
CA THR A 43 -15.42 13.15 -2.84
C THR A 43 -14.95 11.84 -3.46
N VAL A 44 -15.88 11.14 -4.12
CA VAL A 44 -15.63 9.88 -4.83
C VAL A 44 -15.90 10.09 -6.32
N THR A 45 -15.01 9.62 -7.19
CA THR A 45 -15.27 9.64 -8.64
C THR A 45 -16.27 8.54 -9.01
N GLY A 46 -17.49 8.92 -9.38
CA GLY A 46 -18.59 8.00 -9.75
C GLY A 46 -19.86 8.20 -8.91
N GLU A 47 -20.79 7.23 -8.99
CA GLU A 47 -21.95 7.17 -8.09
C GLU A 47 -21.52 6.65 -6.71
N CYS A 48 -21.68 7.49 -5.69
CA CYS A 48 -21.61 7.09 -4.28
C CYS A 48 -23.05 6.71 -3.83
N CYS A 49 -23.31 5.87 -2.82
CA CYS A 49 -22.46 5.27 -1.82
C CYS A 49 -22.96 3.84 -1.51
N THR A 50 -22.76 2.90 -2.42
CA THR A 50 -23.20 1.49 -2.26
C THR A 50 -22.22 0.63 -1.47
N LEU A 51 -20.98 1.11 -1.30
CA LEU A 51 -19.93 0.47 -0.52
C LEU A 51 -19.75 1.11 0.87
N SER A 52 -19.04 0.41 1.74
CA SER A 52 -18.79 0.86 3.13
C SER A 52 -17.98 2.17 3.16
N ARG A 53 -18.40 3.08 4.03
CA ARG A 53 -17.80 4.40 4.26
C ARG A 53 -17.20 4.46 5.65
N THR A 54 -15.95 4.92 5.76
CA THR A 54 -15.28 5.00 7.05
C THR A 54 -14.44 6.27 7.15
N TRP A 55 -14.50 6.91 8.32
CA TRP A 55 -13.60 8.00 8.70
C TRP A 55 -12.71 7.58 9.86
N ASN A 56 -11.42 7.85 9.75
CA ASN A 56 -10.42 7.61 10.78
C ASN A 56 -9.68 8.91 11.11
N GLY A 57 -9.29 9.09 12.37
CA GLY A 57 -8.50 10.25 12.78
C GLY A 57 -8.27 10.34 14.29
N GLY A 58 -7.80 11.50 14.74
CA GLY A 58 -7.48 11.75 16.15
C GLY A 58 -6.11 11.19 16.59
N PRO A 59 -5.79 11.27 17.90
CA PRO A 59 -4.46 10.96 18.43
C PRO A 59 -4.02 9.51 18.27
N SER A 60 -4.98 8.58 18.23
CA SER A 60 -4.73 7.14 18.06
C SER A 60 -5.15 6.62 16.68
N PHE A 61 -5.52 7.52 15.76
CA PHE A 61 -6.01 7.17 14.42
C PHE A 61 -7.15 6.13 14.44
N SER A 62 -8.08 6.30 15.38
CA SER A 62 -9.22 5.39 15.58
C SER A 62 -10.34 5.66 14.57
N ILE A 63 -11.28 4.72 14.48
CA ILE A 63 -12.50 4.92 13.69
C ILE A 63 -13.34 5.99 14.38
N LEU A 64 -13.64 7.06 13.65
CA LEU A 64 -14.49 8.17 14.08
C LEU A 64 -15.93 7.97 13.61
N MET A 65 -16.11 7.44 12.39
CA MET A 65 -17.40 7.17 11.76
C MET A 65 -17.31 5.89 10.92
N ASN A 66 -18.34 5.05 10.98
CA ASN A 66 -18.46 3.86 10.12
C ASN A 66 -19.90 3.70 9.64
N ASP A 67 -20.14 3.86 8.34
CA ASP A 67 -21.46 3.76 7.71
C ASP A 67 -22.56 4.55 8.45
N GLY A 68 -22.25 5.78 8.88
CA GLY A 68 -23.15 6.66 9.63
C GLY A 68 -23.20 6.43 11.14
N VAL A 69 -22.44 5.46 11.68
CA VAL A 69 -22.33 5.22 13.13
C VAL A 69 -21.10 5.95 13.67
N ALA A 70 -21.32 6.95 14.53
CA ALA A 70 -20.24 7.71 15.14
C ALA A 70 -19.66 7.00 16.38
N SER A 71 -18.34 7.13 16.55
CA SER A 71 -17.63 6.71 17.77
C SER A 71 -18.02 7.55 18.98
N ASP A 72 -18.30 8.83 18.74
CA ASP A 72 -18.87 9.77 19.70
C ASP A 72 -19.96 10.61 19.01
N ASN A 73 -21.22 10.30 19.29
CA ASN A 73 -22.39 10.97 18.71
C ASN A 73 -22.51 12.44 19.11
N THR A 74 -21.77 12.90 20.14
CA THR A 74 -21.76 14.31 20.54
C THR A 74 -20.69 15.12 19.81
N LYS A 75 -19.67 14.45 19.25
CA LYS A 75 -18.54 15.08 18.56
C LYS A 75 -18.58 14.89 17.05
N TYR A 76 -19.10 13.78 16.54
CA TYR A 76 -19.05 13.46 15.10
C TYR A 76 -20.43 13.18 14.51
N SER A 77 -20.70 13.71 13.31
CA SER A 77 -21.87 13.36 12.50
C SER A 77 -21.51 13.23 11.02
N GLU A 78 -22.32 12.48 10.25
CA GLU A 78 -22.09 12.24 8.82
C GLU A 78 -23.20 12.88 7.98
N ILE A 79 -22.82 13.53 6.87
CA ILE A 79 -23.73 13.94 5.80
C ILE A 79 -23.37 13.17 4.54
N VAL A 80 -24.35 12.56 3.89
CA VAL A 80 -24.14 11.83 2.63
C VAL A 80 -24.81 12.56 1.48
N HIS A 81 -24.06 12.78 0.41
CA HIS A 81 -24.50 13.34 -0.87
C HIS A 81 -24.37 12.30 -1.98
N SER A 82 -24.82 12.62 -3.19
CA SER A 82 -24.81 11.68 -4.32
C SER A 82 -23.40 11.23 -4.75
N ASN A 83 -22.39 12.08 -4.59
CA ASN A 83 -21.00 11.83 -5.03
C ASN A 83 -19.96 12.11 -3.93
N SER A 84 -20.41 12.32 -2.69
CA SER A 84 -19.53 12.62 -1.57
C SER A 84 -20.18 12.25 -0.24
N PHE A 85 -19.34 12.07 0.77
CA PHE A 85 -19.78 11.95 2.16
C PHE A 85 -18.88 12.82 3.03
N SER A 86 -19.48 13.54 3.96
CA SER A 86 -18.83 14.55 4.79
C SER A 86 -18.82 14.10 6.25
N LEU A 87 -17.68 14.31 6.92
CA LEU A 87 -17.58 14.24 8.37
C LEU A 87 -17.72 15.65 8.96
N LEU A 88 -18.71 15.81 9.83
CA LEU A 88 -18.87 16.97 10.67
C LEU A 88 -18.21 16.71 12.02
N ILE A 89 -17.32 17.60 12.45
CA ILE A 89 -16.69 17.56 13.76
C ILE A 89 -17.20 18.76 14.56
N HIS A 90 -17.98 18.49 15.59
CA HIS A 90 -18.56 19.49 16.48
C HIS A 90 -17.61 19.85 17.61
N ASN A 91 -17.70 21.11 18.07
CA ASN A 91 -16.95 21.60 19.22
C ASN A 91 -15.43 21.34 19.10
N MET A 92 -14.87 21.70 17.94
CA MET A 92 -13.46 21.48 17.62
C MET A 92 -12.54 22.29 18.55
N ASP A 93 -11.48 21.65 19.04
CA ASP A 93 -10.41 22.25 19.82
C ASP A 93 -9.13 22.43 18.99
N LYS A 94 -8.19 23.26 19.45
CA LYS A 94 -6.88 23.47 18.82
C LYS A 94 -6.08 22.17 18.66
N SER A 95 -6.30 21.20 19.55
CA SER A 95 -5.69 19.87 19.46
C SER A 95 -6.17 19.07 18.25
N ASP A 96 -7.42 19.25 17.82
CA ASP A 96 -8.02 18.49 16.72
C ASP A 96 -7.39 18.83 15.35
N PHE A 97 -6.73 19.99 15.22
CA PHE A 97 -5.99 20.40 14.03
C PHE A 97 -4.64 19.69 13.86
N LEU A 98 -4.10 19.11 14.93
CA LEU A 98 -2.79 18.44 14.92
C LEU A 98 -2.86 17.01 14.39
N TYR A 99 -4.06 16.49 14.14
CA TYR A 99 -4.27 15.11 13.72
C TYR A 99 -4.57 15.00 12.22
N ASP A 100 -4.18 13.85 11.66
CA ASP A 100 -4.52 13.48 10.29
C ASP A 100 -5.87 12.79 10.25
N TYR A 101 -6.62 13.08 9.18
CA TYR A 101 -7.92 12.49 8.93
C TYR A 101 -7.89 11.72 7.62
N ARG A 102 -8.54 10.55 7.63
CA ARG A 102 -8.62 9.65 6.49
C ARG A 102 -10.07 9.31 6.22
N CYS A 103 -10.48 9.45 4.97
CA CYS A 103 -11.73 8.89 4.48
C CYS A 103 -11.45 7.65 3.63
N SER A 104 -12.33 6.66 3.75
CA SER A 104 -12.28 5.41 3.00
C SER A 104 -13.65 5.11 2.40
N TYR A 105 -13.68 4.68 1.13
CA TYR A 105 -14.87 4.20 0.44
C TYR A 105 -14.56 2.84 -0.21
N GLY A 106 -15.11 1.76 0.36
CA GLY A 106 -14.70 0.40 0.03
C GLY A 106 -13.22 0.17 0.32
N PHE A 107 -12.43 -0.15 -0.70
CA PHE A 107 -10.97 -0.33 -0.60
C PHE A 107 -10.16 0.94 -0.93
N ASN A 108 -10.82 2.00 -1.39
CA ASN A 108 -10.15 3.24 -1.78
C ASN A 108 -10.01 4.18 -0.59
N VAL A 109 -8.81 4.74 -0.40
CA VAL A 109 -8.43 5.48 0.81
C VAL A 109 -7.76 6.80 0.44
N SER A 110 -8.14 7.87 1.14
CA SER A 110 -7.50 9.18 1.02
C SER A 110 -7.15 9.72 2.42
N THR A 111 -5.87 10.00 2.67
CA THR A 111 -5.36 10.54 3.94
C THR A 111 -4.81 11.94 3.72
N ARG A 112 -5.21 12.91 4.55
CA ARG A 112 -4.69 14.28 4.47
C ARG A 112 -4.70 14.92 5.85
N SER A 113 -3.82 15.90 6.05
CA SER A 113 -3.79 16.71 7.27
C SER A 113 -4.63 17.97 7.08
N ILE A 114 -5.35 18.42 8.10
CA ILE A 114 -6.15 19.65 8.04
C ILE A 114 -5.25 20.88 7.72
N LEU A 115 -4.01 20.87 8.20
CA LEU A 115 -3.02 21.94 8.02
C LEU A 115 -2.27 21.90 6.67
N SER A 116 -2.52 20.89 5.82
CA SER A 116 -1.84 20.82 4.52
C SER A 116 -2.40 21.86 3.54
N PRO A 117 -1.55 22.68 2.89
CA PRO A 117 -2.02 23.65 1.90
C PRO A 117 -2.72 22.93 0.74
N PRO A 118 -3.69 23.57 0.06
CA PRO A 118 -4.25 23.01 -1.16
C PRO A 118 -3.12 22.73 -2.16
N VAL A 119 -3.22 21.61 -2.87
CA VAL A 119 -2.18 21.02 -3.76
C VAL A 119 -1.68 21.97 -4.87
N ASN A 120 -2.26 23.17 -5.00
CA ASN A 120 -1.91 24.16 -6.01
C ASN A 120 -1.10 25.37 -5.50
N ALA A 121 -0.55 25.35 -4.28
CA ALA A 121 0.29 26.44 -3.78
C ALA A 121 1.77 26.06 -3.69
N HIS A 122 2.56 26.70 -4.55
CA HIS A 122 4.01 26.88 -4.48
C HIS A 122 4.97 25.74 -4.87
N LEU A 123 5.15 25.61 -6.20
CA LEU A 123 6.48 25.78 -6.78
C LEU A 123 7.11 27.10 -6.29
N GLU A 124 8.42 27.08 -6.08
CA GLU A 124 9.26 28.14 -5.48
C GLU A 124 9.42 28.03 -3.96
N THR A 125 10.44 27.30 -3.53
CA THR A 125 11.51 27.94 -2.74
C THR A 125 12.79 27.11 -2.75
N LYS A 126 13.79 27.68 -3.45
CA LYS A 126 15.18 27.80 -3.01
C LYS A 126 16.07 26.54 -3.07
N VAL A 127 16.48 26.26 -4.31
CA VAL A 127 17.89 25.98 -4.63
C VAL A 127 18.72 27.21 -4.23
N GLN A 128 19.49 27.15 -3.15
CA GLN A 128 20.69 27.97 -2.91
C GLN A 128 21.34 27.60 -1.56
N GLY A 129 22.56 27.08 -1.60
CA GLY A 129 23.35 26.86 -0.39
C GLY A 129 24.53 25.90 -0.52
N LEU A 130 25.33 26.02 -1.58
CA LEU A 130 26.66 25.41 -1.64
C LEU A 130 27.64 26.35 -0.91
N SER A 131 28.20 25.92 0.22
CA SER A 131 29.43 26.50 0.75
C SER A 131 30.25 25.46 1.51
N ILE A 132 31.40 25.15 0.92
CA ILE A 132 32.51 24.37 1.47
C ILE A 132 33.09 25.11 2.68
N GLY A 133 33.34 24.39 3.78
CA GLY A 133 33.93 24.97 4.99
C GLY A 133 34.62 23.94 5.88
N VAL A 134 35.90 23.71 5.60
CA VAL A 134 37.05 23.48 6.52
C VAL A 134 36.88 22.53 7.72
N ARG A 135 37.73 21.49 7.74
CA ARG A 135 37.96 20.52 8.83
C ARG A 135 38.88 21.07 9.93
N SER A 136 38.50 20.88 11.21
CA SER A 136 39.29 20.40 12.38
C SER A 136 38.69 20.88 13.72
N PRO A 137 38.99 20.29 14.90
CA PRO A 137 39.46 18.95 15.22
C PRO A 137 38.50 18.17 16.16
N VAL A 138 38.82 16.90 16.39
CA VAL A 138 38.15 15.93 17.26
C VAL A 138 37.94 16.46 18.69
N ARG A 139 36.71 16.37 19.19
CA ARG A 139 36.38 16.45 20.62
C ARG A 139 35.61 15.18 20.99
N LEU A 140 36.21 14.38 21.86
CA LEU A 140 35.69 13.10 22.35
C LEU A 140 34.46 13.34 23.24
N ASP A 141 33.46 12.49 23.02
CA ASP A 141 32.39 12.04 23.91
C ASP A 141 31.48 13.08 24.58
N ARG A 142 30.35 13.31 23.91
CA ARG A 142 29.06 13.32 24.60
C ARG A 142 28.21 12.27 23.92
N HIS A 143 27.76 11.26 24.68
CA HIS A 143 26.83 10.21 24.22
C HIS A 143 25.74 10.85 23.37
N LYS A 144 25.90 10.73 22.04
CA LYS A 144 24.88 11.09 21.08
C LYS A 144 23.90 9.93 21.18
N LYS A 145 22.84 10.08 22.00
CA LYS A 145 21.67 9.19 21.91
C LYS A 145 21.40 9.04 20.41
N PRO A 146 21.48 7.83 19.82
CA PRO A 146 21.11 7.67 18.44
C PRO A 146 19.70 8.22 18.35
N LYS A 147 19.49 9.25 17.52
CA LYS A 147 18.13 9.64 17.16
C LYS A 147 17.52 8.38 16.60
N SER A 148 16.64 7.73 17.36
CA SER A 148 15.78 6.66 16.87
C SER A 148 14.75 7.29 15.94
N GLY A 149 15.22 7.84 14.82
CA GLY A 149 14.37 7.93 13.65
C GLY A 149 14.12 6.48 13.27
N ASN A 150 12.86 6.05 13.29
CA ASN A 150 12.45 4.85 12.57
C ASN A 150 12.84 5.09 11.11
N GLU A 151 14.04 4.68 10.72
CA GLU A 151 14.46 4.66 9.33
C GLU A 151 13.64 3.55 8.68
N TYR A 152 12.65 3.96 7.88
CA TYR A 152 11.80 3.05 7.14
C TYR A 152 12.68 2.17 6.22
N VAL A 153 12.54 0.85 6.33
CA VAL A 153 13.35 -0.16 5.60
C VAL A 153 12.59 -0.71 4.40
N THR A 154 11.60 0.04 3.91
CA THR A 154 10.86 -0.31 2.70
C THR A 154 11.80 -0.32 1.50
N ASN A 155 11.78 -1.38 0.68
CA ASN A 155 12.62 -1.46 -0.51
C ASN A 155 11.94 -0.71 -1.67
N LEU A 156 12.45 0.48 -1.99
CA LEU A 156 11.88 1.36 -3.01
C LEU A 156 11.85 0.73 -4.43
N PRO A 157 12.95 0.14 -4.95
CA PRO A 157 12.93 -0.58 -6.23
C PRO A 157 11.84 -1.66 -6.31
N LEU A 158 11.70 -2.47 -5.25
CA LEU A 158 10.68 -3.51 -5.18
C LEU A 158 9.27 -2.89 -5.20
N GLN A 159 9.05 -1.81 -4.46
CA GLN A 159 7.76 -1.13 -4.40
C GLN A 159 7.34 -0.58 -5.76
N MET A 160 8.28 0.02 -6.49
CA MET A 160 8.02 0.58 -7.82
C MET A 160 7.68 -0.52 -8.83
N ALA A 161 8.40 -1.65 -8.79
CA ALA A 161 8.10 -2.79 -9.65
C ALA A 161 6.70 -3.37 -9.39
N LEU A 162 6.37 -3.65 -8.12
CA LEU A 162 5.05 -4.14 -7.72
C LEU A 162 3.93 -3.18 -8.14
N PHE A 163 4.16 -1.88 -7.99
CA PHE A 163 3.19 -0.86 -8.43
C PHE A 163 2.95 -0.94 -9.94
N PHE A 164 3.99 -0.93 -10.77
CA PHE A 164 3.81 -1.02 -12.22
C PHE A 164 3.21 -2.36 -12.66
N ASN A 165 3.56 -3.44 -11.97
CA ASN A 165 3.00 -4.75 -12.27
C ASN A 165 1.50 -4.82 -11.94
N ILE A 166 1.02 -4.19 -10.86
CA ILE A 166 -0.43 -4.07 -10.58
C ILE A 166 -1.21 -3.46 -11.75
N PHE A 167 -0.66 -2.45 -12.44
CA PHE A 167 -1.30 -1.86 -13.63
C PHE A 167 -1.12 -2.70 -14.89
N TYR A 168 -0.02 -3.44 -14.99
CA TYR A 168 0.26 -4.30 -16.13
C TYR A 168 -0.56 -5.61 -16.10
N ALA A 169 -0.78 -6.20 -14.93
CA ALA A 169 -1.53 -7.43 -14.73
C ALA A 169 -2.92 -7.47 -15.42
N PRO A 170 -3.80 -6.45 -15.31
CA PRO A 170 -5.08 -6.45 -16.04
C PRO A 170 -4.91 -6.37 -17.55
N PHE A 171 -3.88 -5.67 -18.03
CA PHE A 171 -3.54 -5.62 -19.45
C PHE A 171 -3.05 -6.99 -19.94
N TRP A 172 -2.16 -7.64 -19.19
CA TRP A 172 -1.68 -8.99 -19.46
C TRP A 172 -2.82 -10.00 -19.54
N LEU A 173 -3.75 -9.95 -18.57
CA LEU A 173 -4.92 -10.81 -18.51
C LEU A 173 -5.82 -10.60 -19.74
N THR A 174 -6.12 -9.34 -20.07
CA THR A 174 -6.95 -9.00 -21.23
C THR A 174 -6.31 -9.48 -22.53
N ALA A 175 -5.02 -9.22 -22.73
CA ALA A 175 -4.29 -9.65 -23.91
C ALA A 175 -4.29 -11.17 -24.04
N THR A 176 -4.13 -11.89 -22.93
CA THR A 176 -4.10 -13.35 -22.89
C THR A 176 -5.49 -13.96 -23.17
N LEU A 177 -6.57 -13.31 -22.70
CA LEU A 177 -7.94 -13.71 -23.04
C LEU A 177 -8.25 -13.50 -24.53
N VAL A 178 -7.87 -12.35 -25.09
CA VAL A 178 -8.07 -12.08 -26.52
C VAL A 178 -7.31 -13.07 -27.39
N THR A 179 -6.05 -13.38 -27.06
CA THR A 179 -5.28 -14.37 -27.82
C THR A 179 -5.81 -15.79 -27.62
N PHE A 180 -6.30 -16.12 -26.42
CA PHE A 180 -6.98 -17.39 -26.13
C PHE A 180 -8.22 -17.60 -26.98
N GLU A 181 -9.08 -16.59 -27.14
CA GLU A 181 -10.26 -16.66 -28.01
C GLU A 181 -9.89 -16.97 -29.46
N VAL A 182 -8.83 -16.34 -29.98
CA VAL A 182 -8.37 -16.55 -31.36
C VAL A 182 -7.91 -18.00 -31.56
N LYS A 183 -7.23 -18.60 -30.58
CA LYS A 183 -6.70 -19.97 -30.67
C LYS A 183 -7.68 -21.05 -30.21
N PHE A 184 -8.84 -20.68 -29.64
CA PHE A 184 -9.80 -21.62 -29.04
C PHE A 184 -10.22 -22.75 -29.99
N SER A 185 -10.41 -22.44 -31.28
CA SER A 185 -10.86 -23.41 -32.29
C SER A 185 -9.74 -24.29 -32.86
N TYR A 186 -8.48 -23.96 -32.59
CA TYR A 186 -7.30 -24.61 -33.15
C TYR A 186 -6.57 -25.52 -32.14
N LEU A 187 -6.90 -25.40 -30.86
CA LEU A 187 -6.32 -26.20 -29.79
C LEU A 187 -7.04 -27.54 -29.64
N SER A 188 -6.28 -28.59 -29.34
CA SER A 188 -6.87 -29.88 -28.95
C SER A 188 -7.47 -29.79 -27.54
N THR A 189 -8.46 -30.63 -27.25
CA THR A 189 -9.23 -30.60 -25.99
C THR A 189 -8.35 -30.67 -24.74
N LEU A 190 -7.32 -31.53 -24.75
CA LEU A 190 -6.41 -31.67 -23.61
C LEU A 190 -5.60 -30.39 -23.36
N TYR A 191 -5.07 -29.78 -24.42
CA TYR A 191 -4.31 -28.53 -24.31
C TYR A 191 -5.19 -27.36 -23.90
N LEU A 192 -6.44 -27.33 -24.37
CA LEU A 192 -7.41 -26.33 -23.95
C LEU A 192 -7.65 -26.36 -22.44
N ILE A 193 -7.88 -27.55 -21.88
CA ILE A 193 -8.11 -27.74 -20.43
C ILE A 193 -6.86 -27.31 -19.64
N LEU A 194 -5.68 -27.74 -20.07
CA LEU A 194 -4.41 -27.39 -19.41
C LEU A 194 -4.16 -25.89 -19.43
N LEU A 195 -4.37 -25.23 -20.57
CA LEU A 195 -4.12 -23.82 -20.74
C LEU A 195 -5.09 -22.96 -19.92
N ILE A 196 -6.37 -23.33 -19.88
CA ILE A 196 -7.36 -22.69 -18.99
C ILE A 196 -6.92 -22.83 -17.53
N ALA A 197 -6.51 -24.02 -17.10
CA ALA A 197 -6.06 -24.25 -15.73
C ALA A 197 -4.83 -23.38 -15.39
N ILE A 198 -3.86 -23.30 -16.30
CA ILE A 198 -2.67 -22.45 -16.12
C ILE A 198 -3.06 -20.98 -15.99
N TYR A 199 -3.89 -20.45 -16.91
CA TYR A 199 -4.29 -19.03 -16.84
C TYR A 199 -5.09 -18.69 -15.58
N VAL A 200 -5.99 -19.57 -15.14
CA VAL A 200 -6.75 -19.37 -13.91
C VAL A 200 -5.84 -19.37 -12.69
N VAL A 201 -4.97 -20.39 -12.56
CA VAL A 201 -4.01 -20.48 -11.44
C VAL A 201 -3.06 -19.29 -11.45
N PHE A 202 -2.49 -18.95 -12.62
CA PHE A 202 -1.59 -17.81 -12.77
C PHE A 202 -2.25 -16.51 -12.32
N THR A 203 -3.49 -16.24 -12.76
CA THR A 203 -4.21 -14.99 -12.44
C THR A 203 -4.53 -14.89 -10.95
N ILE A 204 -5.06 -15.96 -10.34
CA ILE A 204 -5.38 -15.96 -8.90
C ILE A 204 -4.12 -15.76 -8.07
N MET A 205 -3.07 -16.51 -8.40
CA MET A 205 -1.80 -16.42 -7.67
C MET A 205 -1.13 -15.06 -7.88
N GLU A 206 -1.22 -14.46 -9.07
CA GLU A 206 -0.70 -13.12 -9.35
C GLU A 206 -1.36 -12.06 -8.46
N VAL A 207 -2.69 -12.09 -8.34
CA VAL A 207 -3.43 -11.16 -7.48
C VAL A 207 -2.99 -11.28 -6.03
N VAL A 208 -2.91 -12.51 -5.50
CA VAL A 208 -2.47 -12.75 -4.12
C VAL A 208 -1.02 -12.30 -3.93
N ARG A 209 -0.14 -12.67 -4.86
CA ARG A 209 1.29 -12.35 -4.83
C ARG A 209 1.54 -10.84 -4.84
N LEU A 210 0.89 -10.10 -5.73
CA LEU A 210 0.98 -8.63 -5.82
C LEU A 210 0.43 -7.97 -4.56
N TYR A 211 -0.75 -8.39 -4.09
CA TYR A 211 -1.36 -7.81 -2.89
C TYR A 211 -0.48 -7.96 -1.65
N VAL A 212 -0.07 -9.20 -1.35
CA VAL A 212 0.73 -9.50 -0.16
C VAL A 212 2.14 -8.89 -0.29
N GLY A 213 2.71 -8.85 -1.49
CA GLY A 213 4.02 -8.21 -1.73
C GLY A 213 3.99 -6.71 -1.51
N PHE A 214 2.96 -6.04 -2.05
CA PHE A 214 2.78 -4.60 -1.92
C PHE A 214 2.54 -4.19 -0.47
N VAL A 215 1.62 -4.87 0.22
CA VAL A 215 1.34 -4.63 1.64
C VAL A 215 2.53 -5.03 2.51
N GLY A 216 3.18 -6.17 2.26
CA GLY A 216 4.29 -6.67 3.05
C GLY A 216 5.50 -5.75 3.02
N ASN A 217 5.84 -5.18 1.86
CA ASN A 217 6.94 -4.22 1.74
C ASN A 217 6.61 -2.88 2.40
N LEU A 218 5.39 -2.34 2.24
CA LEU A 218 4.97 -1.07 2.86
C LEU A 218 4.77 -1.15 4.37
N ALA A 219 4.10 -2.21 4.83
CA ALA A 219 3.79 -2.41 6.25
C ALA A 219 4.98 -2.97 7.03
N GLU A 220 6.13 -3.10 6.38
CA GLU A 220 7.34 -3.71 6.92
C GLU A 220 7.07 -5.04 7.62
N ARG A 221 6.28 -5.91 6.98
CA ARG A 221 6.02 -7.26 7.47
C ARG A 221 6.76 -8.33 6.66
N VAL A 222 7.84 -8.85 7.26
CA VAL A 222 8.67 -9.92 6.71
C VAL A 222 7.87 -11.16 6.29
N PRO A 223 6.93 -11.71 7.08
CA PRO A 223 6.27 -12.95 6.70
C PRO A 223 5.40 -12.80 5.45
N GLU A 224 4.68 -11.68 5.31
CA GLU A 224 3.92 -11.33 4.12
C GLU A 224 4.85 -11.19 2.91
N LEU A 225 5.92 -10.41 3.03
CA LEU A 225 6.87 -10.21 1.94
C LEU A 225 7.54 -11.52 1.49
N ALA A 226 7.90 -12.39 2.45
CA ALA A 226 8.42 -13.72 2.18
C ALA A 226 7.41 -14.62 1.49
N GLY A 227 6.12 -14.54 1.87
CA GLY A 227 5.04 -15.24 1.19
C GLY A 227 4.90 -14.83 -0.27
N SER A 228 4.90 -13.52 -0.55
CA SER A 228 4.87 -13.00 -1.93
C SER A 228 6.08 -13.45 -2.74
N TRP A 229 7.29 -13.36 -2.16
CA TRP A 229 8.51 -13.81 -2.83
C TRP A 229 8.52 -15.32 -3.12
N LEU A 230 8.01 -16.13 -2.18
CA LEU A 230 7.87 -17.57 -2.36
C LEU A 230 6.90 -17.90 -3.50
N LEU A 231 5.76 -17.21 -3.58
CA LEU A 231 4.81 -17.34 -4.67
C LEU A 231 5.45 -16.97 -6.02
N THR A 232 6.25 -15.89 -6.06
CA THR A 232 7.01 -15.49 -7.25
C THR A 232 7.93 -16.61 -7.72
N VAL A 233 8.75 -17.18 -6.84
CA VAL A 233 9.76 -18.19 -7.23
C VAL A 233 9.17 -19.57 -7.50
N LEU A 234 8.25 -20.04 -6.66
CA LEU A 234 7.74 -21.41 -6.72
C LEU A 234 6.59 -21.61 -7.70
N ILE A 235 5.77 -20.57 -7.93
CA ILE A 235 4.55 -20.70 -8.72
C ILE A 235 4.63 -19.82 -9.96
N GLN A 236 4.88 -18.52 -9.78
CA GLN A 236 4.78 -17.57 -10.88
C GLN A 236 5.87 -17.74 -11.92
N LEU A 237 7.12 -17.89 -11.47
CA LEU A 237 8.28 -18.10 -12.34
C LEU A 237 8.16 -19.38 -13.18
N PRO A 238 7.89 -20.58 -12.64
CA PRO A 238 7.75 -21.77 -13.49
C PRO A 238 6.56 -21.69 -14.43
N LEU A 239 5.43 -21.08 -14.03
CA LEU A 239 4.27 -20.92 -14.92
C LEU A 239 4.55 -19.95 -16.06
N ILE A 240 5.19 -18.80 -15.81
CA ILE A 240 5.51 -17.85 -16.90
C ILE A 240 6.54 -18.45 -17.87
N LEU A 241 7.53 -19.20 -17.35
CA LEU A 241 8.49 -19.91 -18.19
C LEU A 241 7.81 -21.00 -19.01
N LEU A 242 6.84 -21.73 -18.43
CA LEU A 242 6.02 -22.69 -19.17
C LEU A 242 5.25 -22.00 -20.29
N LEU A 243 4.62 -20.86 -20.04
CA LEU A 243 3.92 -20.08 -21.07
C LEU A 243 4.86 -19.53 -22.16
N LEU A 244 6.11 -19.17 -21.80
CA LEU A 244 7.09 -18.63 -22.75
C LEU A 244 7.73 -19.70 -23.66
N PHE A 245 8.08 -20.85 -23.08
CA PHE A 245 8.88 -21.89 -23.74
C PHE A 245 8.05 -23.03 -24.31
N ASN A 246 6.76 -23.12 -23.96
CA ASN A 246 5.90 -24.10 -24.57
C ASN A 246 5.63 -23.76 -26.04
N THR A 247 6.33 -24.45 -26.94
CA THR A 247 6.23 -24.29 -28.40
C THR A 247 5.10 -25.10 -29.04
N GLN A 248 4.41 -25.94 -28.26
CA GLN A 248 3.32 -26.80 -28.74
C GLN A 248 2.04 -26.04 -29.12
N PRO A 249 1.55 -25.06 -28.35
CA PRO A 249 0.47 -24.19 -28.82
C PRO A 249 1.01 -23.21 -29.87
N LEU A 250 0.18 -22.84 -30.84
CA LEU A 250 0.44 -21.73 -31.75
C LEU A 250 0.55 -20.44 -30.91
N LEU A 251 1.74 -20.13 -30.42
CA LEU A 251 2.00 -18.97 -29.57
C LEU A 251 2.05 -17.73 -30.46
N LEU A 252 1.03 -16.88 -30.38
CA LEU A 252 0.98 -15.67 -31.20
C LEU A 252 2.15 -14.74 -30.81
N PRO A 253 2.79 -14.02 -31.76
CA PRO A 253 3.87 -13.08 -31.45
C PRO A 253 3.47 -12.04 -30.39
N PHE A 254 2.22 -11.57 -30.43
CA PHE A 254 1.66 -10.65 -29.44
C PHE A 254 1.55 -11.28 -28.05
N GLU A 255 1.03 -12.51 -27.95
CA GLU A 255 0.96 -13.27 -26.68
C GLU A 255 2.36 -13.42 -26.07
N ARG A 256 3.34 -13.78 -26.91
CA ARG A 256 4.73 -13.94 -26.49
C ARG A 256 5.32 -12.62 -25.95
N ALA A 257 5.05 -11.50 -26.62
CA ALA A 257 5.53 -10.20 -26.16
C ALA A 257 4.98 -9.84 -24.78
N VAL A 258 3.68 -10.08 -24.56
CA VAL A 258 2.99 -9.82 -23.29
C VAL A 258 3.54 -10.72 -22.17
N HIS A 259 3.79 -12.00 -22.45
CA HIS A 259 4.42 -12.90 -21.48
C HIS A 259 5.89 -12.54 -21.19
N ILE A 260 6.64 -12.01 -22.16
CA ILE A 260 8.02 -11.56 -21.93
C ILE A 260 8.06 -10.40 -20.94
N VAL A 261 7.18 -9.40 -21.12
CA VAL A 261 7.13 -8.26 -20.21
C VAL A 261 6.75 -8.71 -18.79
N GLU A 262 5.80 -9.63 -18.65
CA GLU A 262 5.45 -10.23 -17.36
C GLU A 262 6.63 -10.97 -16.72
N ALA A 263 7.35 -11.77 -17.52
CA ALA A 263 8.53 -12.49 -17.05
C ALA A 263 9.62 -11.53 -16.56
N LEU A 264 9.78 -10.36 -17.19
CA LEU A 264 10.74 -9.34 -16.74
C LEU A 264 10.35 -8.77 -15.37
N PHE A 265 9.06 -8.49 -15.13
CA PHE A 265 8.59 -8.09 -13.81
C PHE A 265 8.87 -9.17 -12.77
N ILE A 266 8.46 -10.42 -13.02
CA ILE A 266 8.65 -11.55 -12.10
C ILE A 266 10.13 -11.76 -11.75
N VAL A 267 11.03 -11.73 -12.73
CA VAL A 267 12.47 -11.90 -12.50
C VAL A 267 13.04 -10.74 -11.69
N PHE A 268 12.68 -9.50 -12.04
CA PHE A 268 13.13 -8.32 -11.31
C PHE A 268 12.66 -8.33 -9.86
N GLU A 269 11.38 -8.62 -9.63
CA GLU A 269 10.76 -8.71 -8.30
C GLU A 269 11.33 -9.88 -7.49
N ALA A 270 11.68 -11.00 -8.11
CA ALA A 270 12.36 -12.10 -7.42
C ALA A 270 13.75 -11.66 -6.89
N ILE A 271 14.52 -10.92 -7.69
CA ILE A 271 15.83 -10.41 -7.30
C ILE A 271 15.68 -9.35 -6.19
N CYS A 272 14.87 -8.31 -6.42
CA CYS A 272 14.65 -7.24 -5.46
C CYS A 272 13.99 -7.74 -4.17
N GLY A 273 13.04 -8.68 -4.27
CA GLY A 273 12.37 -9.29 -3.14
C GLY A 273 13.32 -10.09 -2.25
N TYR A 274 14.27 -10.83 -2.82
CA TYR A 274 15.31 -11.51 -2.05
C TYR A 274 16.14 -10.51 -1.22
N PHE A 275 16.59 -9.42 -1.85
CA PHE A 275 17.33 -8.38 -1.15
C PHE A 275 16.49 -7.67 -0.10
N ALA A 276 15.23 -7.35 -0.39
CA ALA A 276 14.31 -6.73 0.56
C ALA A 276 14.14 -7.58 1.82
N ILE A 277 13.85 -8.89 1.66
CA ILE A 277 13.70 -9.82 2.78
C ILE A 277 14.98 -9.90 3.60
N ARG A 278 16.15 -10.02 2.96
CA ARG A 278 17.44 -10.07 3.67
C ARG A 278 17.69 -8.83 4.52
N THR A 279 17.50 -7.64 3.96
CA THR A 279 17.68 -6.37 4.67
C THR A 279 16.72 -6.26 5.85
N MET A 280 15.46 -6.65 5.63
CA MET A 280 14.38 -6.53 6.59
C MET A 280 14.50 -7.50 7.77
N VAL A 281 14.95 -8.74 7.52
CA VAL A 281 15.29 -9.71 8.57
C VAL A 281 16.42 -9.18 9.44
N ASN A 282 17.49 -8.67 8.83
CA ASN A 282 18.61 -8.09 9.57
C ASN A 282 18.16 -6.91 10.43
N TYR A 283 17.28 -6.06 9.91
CA TYR A 283 16.71 -4.95 10.66
C TYR A 283 15.88 -5.41 11.87
N GLN A 284 15.01 -6.41 11.70
CA GLN A 284 14.23 -6.96 12.82
C GLN A 284 15.13 -7.53 13.92
N VAL A 285 16.22 -8.20 13.55
CA VAL A 285 17.23 -8.70 14.50
C VAL A 285 17.90 -7.54 15.23
N THR A 286 18.34 -6.49 14.53
CA THR A 286 18.93 -5.30 15.16
C THR A 286 17.95 -4.62 16.11
N LYS A 287 16.67 -4.48 15.72
CA LYS A 287 15.63 -3.89 16.57
C LYS A 287 15.38 -4.71 17.83
N PHE A 288 15.40 -6.05 17.73
CA PHE A 288 15.29 -6.93 18.88
C PHE A 288 16.45 -6.75 19.87
N HIS A 289 17.69 -6.71 19.38
CA HIS A 289 18.85 -6.46 20.22
C HIS A 289 18.81 -5.08 20.87
N LEU A 290 18.44 -4.03 20.13
CA LEU A 290 18.30 -2.68 20.67
C LEU A 290 17.23 -2.60 21.77
N LYS A 291 16.10 -3.29 21.57
CA LYS A 291 15.05 -3.39 22.58
C LYS A 291 15.57 -4.07 23.86
N GLN A 292 16.31 -5.16 23.72
CA GLN A 292 16.93 -5.83 24.87
C GLN A 292 17.86 -4.91 25.67
N PHE A 293 18.68 -4.09 25.01
CA PHE A 293 19.52 -3.10 25.70
C PHE A 293 18.71 -2.01 26.37
N THR A 294 17.65 -1.52 25.72
CA THR A 294 16.77 -0.49 26.29
C THR A 294 16.03 -1.01 27.52
N ASP A 295 15.54 -2.25 27.47
CA ASP A 295 14.86 -2.90 28.58
C ASP A 295 15.84 -3.12 29.76
N LEU A 296 17.09 -3.48 29.49
CA LEU A 296 18.16 -3.57 30.51
C LEU A 296 18.49 -2.22 31.15
N GLU A 297 18.62 -1.15 30.35
CA GLU A 297 18.89 0.21 30.84
C GLU A 297 17.76 0.70 31.77
N ASN A 298 16.50 0.46 31.39
CA ASN A 298 15.36 0.82 32.23
C ASN A 298 15.36 0.07 33.57
N ILE A 299 15.68 -1.23 33.58
CA ILE A 299 15.78 -2.01 34.83
C ILE A 299 16.87 -1.45 35.75
N THR A 300 18.04 -1.12 35.19
CA THR A 300 19.14 -0.55 35.99
C THR A 300 18.83 0.82 36.55
N ASP A 301 18.09 1.66 35.80
CA ASP A 301 17.64 2.96 36.29
C ASP A 301 16.63 2.78 37.43
N ASP A 302 15.66 1.87 37.30
CA ASP A 302 14.66 1.59 38.34
C ASP A 302 15.31 1.09 39.65
N GLU A 303 16.26 0.15 39.57
CA GLU A 303 17.03 -0.32 40.76
C GLU A 303 17.83 0.81 41.42
N TYR A 304 18.48 1.67 40.62
CA TYR A 304 19.24 2.80 41.14
C TYR A 304 18.38 3.83 41.87
N TRP A 305 17.16 4.10 41.37
CA TRP A 305 16.23 4.98 42.05
C TRP A 305 15.67 4.35 43.32
N GLN A 306 15.37 3.05 43.31
CA GLN A 306 14.88 2.31 44.48
C GLN A 306 15.86 2.40 45.66
N ASP A 307 17.15 2.12 45.43
CA ASP A 307 18.20 2.19 46.45
C ASP A 307 18.37 3.60 47.03
N ARG A 308 18.12 4.65 46.24
CA ARG A 308 18.23 6.03 46.71
C ARG A 308 17.11 6.40 47.69
N TYR A 309 15.90 5.90 47.48
CA TYR A 309 14.76 6.20 48.36
C TYR A 309 14.80 5.43 49.68
N ASP A 310 15.38 4.22 49.70
CA ASP A 310 15.51 3.42 50.93
C ASP A 310 16.53 3.98 51.94
N TYR A 311 17.40 4.91 51.52
CA TYR A 311 18.38 5.59 52.38
C TYR A 311 17.98 7.03 52.77
N SER A 312 16.75 7.46 52.49
CA SER A 312 16.20 8.79 52.82
C SER A 312 15.25 8.73 54.03
#